data_AF-A0ABD7CQ51-F1
#
_entry.id   AF-A0ABD7CQ51-F1
#
_cell.length_a   1.000
_cell.length_b   1.000
_cell.length_c   1.000
_cell.angle_alpha   90.00
_cell.angle_beta   90.00
_cell.angle_gamma   90.00
#
_symmetry.space_group_name_H-M   'P 1'
#
loop_
_entity.id
_entity.type
_entity.pdbx_description
1 polymer ?
#
loop_
_entity_poly.entity_id
_entity_poly.type
_entity_poly.pdbx_seq_one_letter_code
_entity_poly.pdbx_strand_id
1 'polypeptide(L)'
;MKFEKILQIVLVIAIVIQFFYSFILGRKQDKNIGNKLMTLKRSAMKQSFILLLMICIVFYMLYAFIKGTASNTGLLIIIYFLISIYDFTKLKIVTDKGIGNKSLYNNSIYNFVYWEDITRWEWHPKHPNLLFFTFSNKKGNIDRRDWDIPSSDKENFESILNKYAKHAFVDSTLENMNPNSEKK
;
A
#
# COMPACT_ATOMS: atom_id res chain seq x y z
N MET A 1 26.36 4.15 25.00
CA MET A 1 25.48 5.27 24.55
C MET A 1 24.15 5.14 25.29
N LYS A 2 23.54 6.21 25.82
CA LYS A 2 22.23 6.11 26.53
C LYS A 2 21.15 5.62 25.56
N PHE A 3 20.33 4.65 25.97
CA PHE A 3 19.27 4.02 25.16
C PHE A 3 18.41 5.04 24.39
N GLU A 4 18.05 6.14 25.03
CA GLU A 4 17.25 7.22 24.41
C GLU A 4 17.92 7.83 23.17
N LYS A 5 19.24 8.03 23.18
CA LYS A 5 19.97 8.56 22.01
C LYS A 5 19.97 7.56 20.86
N ILE A 6 20.09 6.26 21.16
CA ILE A 6 20.02 5.20 20.14
C ILE A 6 18.62 5.17 19.53
N LEU A 7 17.57 5.22 20.36
CA LEU A 7 16.18 5.24 19.91
C LEU A 7 15.89 6.44 19.00
N GLN A 8 16.36 7.63 19.37
CA GLN A 8 16.20 8.84 18.55
C GLN A 8 16.85 8.68 17.16
N ILE A 9 18.08 8.14 17.10
CA ILE A 9 18.79 7.92 15.82
C ILE A 9 18.00 6.94 14.95
N VAL A 10 17.54 5.82 15.52
CA VAL A 10 16.73 4.82 14.80
C VAL A 10 15.44 5.43 14.29
N LEU A 11 14.74 6.23 15.12
CA LEU A 11 13.52 6.93 14.72
C LEU A 11 13.76 7.91 13.57
N VAL A 12 14.84 8.71 13.63
CA VAL A 12 15.18 9.66 12.56
C VAL A 12 15.43 8.92 11.26
N ILE A 13 16.22 7.83 11.29
CA ILE A 13 16.49 7.02 10.11
C ILE A 13 15.18 6.44 9.55
N ALA A 14 14.33 5.87 10.41
CA ALA A 14 13.04 5.32 10.00
C ALA A 14 12.13 6.38 9.35
N ILE A 15 12.06 7.58 9.96
CA ILE A 15 11.30 8.73 9.42
C ILE A 15 11.81 9.12 8.04
N VAL A 16 13.13 9.26 7.86
CA VAL A 16 13.73 9.65 6.58
C VAL A 16 13.46 8.60 5.51
N ILE A 17 13.68 7.32 5.83
CA ILE A 17 13.42 6.20 4.91
C ILE A 17 11.95 6.18 4.51
N GLN A 18 11.05 6.23 5.49
CA GLN A 18 9.62 6.20 5.23
C GLN A 18 9.19 7.40 4.40
N PHE A 19 9.63 8.61 4.76
CA PHE A 19 9.34 9.82 3.99
C PHE A 19 9.80 9.67 2.52
N PHE A 20 10.99 9.14 2.29
CA PHE A 20 11.51 8.90 0.94
C PHE A 20 10.61 7.93 0.15
N TYR A 21 10.24 6.79 0.72
CA TYR A 21 9.37 5.83 0.05
C TYR A 21 7.94 6.38 -0.18
N SER A 22 7.38 7.02 0.85
CA SER A 22 6.01 7.53 0.86
C SER A 22 5.78 8.69 -0.10
N PHE A 23 6.77 9.59 -0.24
CA PHE A 23 6.61 10.88 -0.94
C PHE A 23 7.47 11.04 -2.19
N ILE A 24 8.64 10.40 -2.25
CA ILE A 24 9.58 10.56 -3.36
C ILE A 24 9.45 9.38 -4.33
N LEU A 25 9.80 8.16 -3.89
CA LEU A 25 9.93 7.02 -4.80
C LEU A 25 8.58 6.58 -5.40
N GLY A 26 7.52 6.62 -4.59
CA GLY A 26 6.21 6.15 -5.04
C GLY A 26 5.42 7.15 -5.86
N ARG A 27 5.81 8.43 -5.90
CA ARG A 27 4.97 9.51 -6.46
C ARG A 27 5.12 9.59 -7.98
N LYS A 28 4.03 9.31 -8.69
CA LYS A 28 3.88 9.68 -10.11
C LYS A 28 2.86 10.80 -10.19
N GLN A 29 3.29 12.00 -10.58
CA GLN A 29 2.38 13.02 -11.10
C GLN A 29 1.99 12.67 -12.55
N ASP A 30 1.47 11.46 -12.77
CA ASP A 30 0.97 11.10 -14.10
C ASP A 30 -0.37 11.82 -14.33
N LYS A 31 -0.39 12.73 -15.31
CA LYS A 31 -1.57 13.54 -15.64
C LYS A 31 -2.68 12.74 -16.31
N ASN A 32 -2.40 11.52 -16.77
CA ASN A 32 -3.34 10.72 -17.57
C ASN A 32 -3.48 9.28 -17.03
N ILE A 33 -4.08 9.17 -15.84
CA ILE A 33 -4.45 7.89 -15.21
C ILE A 33 -5.74 7.28 -15.76
N GLY A 34 -6.32 7.88 -16.80
CA GLY A 34 -7.56 7.40 -17.41
C GLY A 34 -8.81 7.65 -16.56
N ASN A 35 -9.91 7.02 -16.94
CA ASN A 35 -11.19 7.16 -16.26
C ASN A 35 -11.26 6.22 -15.06
N LYS A 36 -11.75 6.74 -13.93
CA LYS A 36 -11.94 5.98 -12.70
C LYS A 36 -13.05 4.94 -12.90
N LEU A 37 -12.73 3.67 -12.69
CA LEU A 37 -13.70 2.58 -12.69
C LEU A 37 -14.21 2.29 -11.28
N MET A 38 -13.29 2.21 -10.31
CA MET A 38 -13.65 1.97 -8.92
C MET A 38 -12.60 2.47 -7.93
N THR A 39 -12.99 2.58 -6.66
CA THR A 39 -12.09 2.73 -5.53
C THR A 39 -12.37 1.57 -4.58
N LEU A 40 -11.32 0.82 -4.25
CA LEU A 40 -11.46 -0.26 -3.28
C LEU A 40 -11.76 0.36 -1.91
N LYS A 41 -12.77 -0.20 -1.23
CA LYS A 41 -13.08 0.17 0.14
C LYS A 41 -11.89 -0.17 1.03
N ARG A 42 -11.67 0.63 2.06
CA ARG A 42 -10.76 0.23 3.13
C ARG A 42 -11.46 -0.75 4.04
N SER A 43 -10.69 -1.65 4.63
CA SER A 43 -11.16 -2.45 5.76
C SER A 43 -11.60 -1.52 6.88
N ALA A 44 -12.84 -1.70 7.36
CA ALA A 44 -13.40 -0.93 8.47
C ALA A 44 -12.51 -1.04 9.72
N MET A 45 -11.92 -2.21 9.96
CA MET A 45 -10.97 -2.43 11.06
C MET A 45 -9.72 -1.55 10.93
N LYS A 46 -9.12 -1.49 9.74
CA LYS A 46 -7.95 -0.64 9.48
C LYS A 46 -8.31 0.84 9.66
N GLN A 47 -9.49 1.26 9.21
CA GLN A 47 -9.96 2.64 9.37
C GLN A 47 -10.20 3.01 10.84
N SER A 48 -10.87 2.15 11.61
CA SER A 48 -11.10 2.37 13.04
C SER A 48 -9.79 2.42 13.83
N PHE A 49 -8.83 1.57 13.49
CA PHE A 49 -7.50 1.58 14.12
C PHE A 49 -6.75 2.88 13.85
N ILE A 50 -6.74 3.36 12.60
CA ILE A 50 -6.12 4.64 12.24
C ILE A 50 -6.78 5.80 12.98
N LEU A 51 -8.12 5.78 13.11
CA LEU A 51 -8.86 6.80 13.85
C LEU A 51 -8.48 6.79 15.34
N LEU A 52 -8.40 5.61 15.95
CA LEU A 52 -7.96 5.47 17.34
C LEU A 52 -6.54 6.02 17.54
N LEU A 53 -5.61 5.70 16.64
CA LEU A 53 -4.24 6.23 16.68
C LEU A 53 -4.22 7.76 16.61
N MET A 54 -5.01 8.37 15.71
CA MET A 54 -5.14 9.83 15.63
C MET A 54 -5.64 10.44 16.94
N ILE A 55 -6.66 9.82 17.54
CA ILE A 55 -7.21 10.25 18.83
C ILE A 55 -6.14 10.18 19.93
N CYS A 56 -5.40 9.08 20.01
CA CYS A 56 -4.30 8.92 20.98
C CYS A 56 -3.20 9.97 20.81
N ILE A 57 -2.82 10.30 19.58
CA ILE A 57 -1.82 11.34 19.29
C ILE A 57 -2.30 12.70 19.79
N VAL A 58 -3.57 13.06 19.52
CA VAL A 58 -4.14 14.33 19.98
C VAL A 58 -4.18 14.41 21.50
N PHE A 59 -4.65 13.37 22.18
CA PHE A 59 -4.65 13.32 23.64
C PHE A 59 -3.24 13.43 24.23
N TYR A 60 -2.27 12.73 23.64
CA TYR A 60 -0.87 12.82 24.07
C TYR A 60 -0.31 14.23 23.90
N MET A 61 -0.56 14.88 22.76
CA MET A 61 -0.12 16.25 22.50
C MET A 61 -0.71 17.24 23.50
N LEU A 62 -2.01 17.15 23.77
CA LEU A 62 -2.68 17.98 24.78
C LEU A 62 -2.09 17.76 26.17
N TYR A 63 -1.89 16.50 26.56
CA TYR A 63 -1.28 16.15 27.85
C TYR A 63 0.14 16.71 27.98
N ALA A 64 0.99 16.50 26.97
CA ALA A 64 2.37 16.98 26.96
C ALA A 64 2.45 18.51 26.99
N PHE A 65 1.53 19.20 26.32
CA PHE A 65 1.42 20.65 26.35
C PHE A 65 1.02 21.17 27.74
N ILE A 66 -0.03 20.59 28.35
CA ILE A 66 -0.50 20.97 29.69
C ILE A 66 0.58 20.75 30.75
N LYS A 67 1.34 19.65 30.65
CA LYS A 67 2.39 19.31 31.61
C LYS A 67 3.74 19.99 31.32
N GLY A 68 3.91 20.64 30.16
CA GLY A 68 5.19 21.20 29.73
C GLY A 68 6.29 20.15 29.51
N THR A 69 5.92 18.90 29.25
CA THR A 69 6.85 17.74 29.18
C THR A 69 7.12 17.28 27.74
N ALA A 70 6.97 18.17 26.77
CA ALA A 70 7.26 17.86 25.37
C ALA A 70 8.75 17.45 25.21
N SER A 71 8.99 16.18 24.90
CA SER A 71 10.34 15.65 24.68
C SER A 71 10.61 15.46 23.19
N ASN A 72 11.88 15.61 22.79
CA ASN A 72 12.31 15.36 21.41
C ASN A 72 11.96 13.93 20.96
N THR A 73 12.10 12.95 21.86
CA THR A 73 11.74 11.55 21.60
C THR A 73 10.24 11.40 21.31
N GLY A 74 9.37 12.03 22.12
CA GLY A 74 7.92 12.01 21.91
C GLY A 74 7.52 12.66 20.58
N LEU A 75 8.14 13.79 20.23
CA LEU A 75 7.90 14.49 18.98
C LEU A 75 8.28 13.64 17.76
N LEU A 76 9.43 12.95 17.80
CA LEU A 76 9.84 12.03 16.74
C LEU A 76 8.84 10.88 16.56
N ILE A 77 8.34 10.30 17.65
CA ILE A 77 7.32 9.25 17.61
C ILE A 77 6.04 9.76 16.93
N ILE A 78 5.58 10.97 17.27
CA ILE A 78 4.41 11.58 16.65
C ILE A 78 4.63 11.78 15.15
N ILE A 79 5.77 12.35 14.74
CA ILE A 79 6.08 12.54 13.31
C ILE A 79 6.05 11.20 12.58
N TYR A 80 6.67 10.17 13.14
CA TYR A 80 6.67 8.82 12.56
C TYR A 80 5.25 8.27 12.38
N PHE A 81 4.39 8.40 13.40
CA PHE A 81 3.00 7.97 13.28
C PHE A 81 2.21 8.78 12.27
N LEU A 82 2.39 10.10 12.19
CA LEU A 82 1.70 10.95 11.21
C LEU A 82 2.07 10.56 9.78
N ILE A 83 3.35 10.27 9.49
CA ILE A 83 3.79 9.78 8.18
C ILE A 83 3.19 8.40 7.90
N SER A 84 3.16 7.52 8.90
CA SER A 84 2.52 6.19 8.78
C SER A 84 1.04 6.29 8.46
N ILE A 85 0.32 7.15 9.17
CA ILE A 85 -1.11 7.41 8.95
C ILE A 85 -1.33 7.97 7.55
N TYR A 86 -0.48 8.89 7.07
CA TYR A 86 -0.56 9.40 5.70
C TYR A 86 -0.49 8.26 4.67
N ASP A 87 0.41 7.30 4.85
CA ASP A 87 0.56 6.17 3.93
C ASP A 87 -0.62 5.18 3.98
N PHE A 88 -1.06 4.80 5.18
CA PHE A 88 -2.22 3.92 5.34
C PHE A 88 -3.54 4.57 4.88
N THR A 89 -3.58 5.90 4.82
CA THR A 89 -4.72 6.66 4.31
C THR A 89 -4.65 6.95 2.82
N LYS A 90 -3.80 6.26 2.06
CA LYS A 90 -3.92 6.20 0.60
C LYS A 90 -5.11 5.30 0.21
N LEU A 91 -5.86 5.69 -0.83
CA LEU A 91 -6.97 4.92 -1.39
C LEU A 91 -6.48 4.10 -2.57
N LYS A 92 -6.78 2.81 -2.62
CA LYS A 92 -6.52 2.01 -3.81
C LYS A 92 -7.54 2.36 -4.90
N ILE A 93 -7.05 2.79 -6.05
CA ILE A 93 -7.87 3.19 -7.19
C ILE A 93 -7.65 2.25 -8.37
N VAL A 94 -8.71 2.07 -9.15
CA VAL A 94 -8.74 1.23 -10.35
C VAL A 94 -9.34 2.05 -11.47
N THR A 95 -8.67 2.04 -12.61
CA THR A 95 -8.99 2.87 -13.78
C THR A 95 -9.01 2.01 -15.04
N ASP A 96 -9.48 2.57 -16.14
CA ASP A 96 -9.41 1.93 -17.46
C ASP A 96 -7.97 1.73 -17.98
N LYS A 97 -6.98 2.44 -17.42
CA LYS A 97 -5.56 2.33 -17.79
C LYS A 97 -4.72 1.48 -16.84
N GLY A 98 -5.12 1.34 -15.59
CA GLY A 98 -4.34 0.62 -14.60
C GLY A 98 -4.85 0.73 -13.16
N ILE A 99 -3.97 0.34 -12.24
CA ILE A 99 -4.21 0.33 -10.79
C ILE A 99 -3.13 1.08 -10.03
N GLY A 100 -3.51 1.70 -8.92
CA GLY A 100 -2.55 2.40 -8.06
C GLY A 100 -3.17 2.92 -6.77
N ASN A 101 -2.43 3.80 -6.09
CA ASN A 101 -2.86 4.40 -4.84
C ASN A 101 -3.06 5.91 -5.03
N LYS A 102 -4.17 6.46 -4.59
CA LYS A 102 -4.44 7.91 -4.59
C LYS A 102 -4.37 8.44 -3.16
N SER A 103 -3.59 9.48 -2.92
CA SER A 103 -3.65 10.17 -1.63
C SER A 103 -4.99 10.88 -1.44
N LEU A 104 -5.52 10.79 -0.23
CA LEU A 104 -6.71 11.55 0.18
C LEU A 104 -6.45 13.06 0.24
N TYR A 105 -5.22 13.48 0.55
CA TYR A 105 -4.95 14.86 0.95
C TYR A 105 -4.46 15.75 -0.18
N ASN A 106 -3.74 15.21 -1.16
CA ASN A 106 -3.08 16.02 -2.19
C ASN A 106 -3.34 15.52 -3.62
N ASN A 107 -4.39 14.70 -3.81
CA ASN A 107 -4.80 14.07 -5.08
C ASN A 107 -3.67 13.35 -5.84
N SER A 108 -2.48 13.19 -5.23
CA SER A 108 -1.32 12.61 -5.90
C SER A 108 -1.52 11.11 -6.05
N ILE A 109 -1.06 10.59 -7.19
CA ILE A 109 -1.11 9.18 -7.49
C ILE A 109 0.25 8.57 -7.18
N TYR A 110 0.20 7.41 -6.55
CA TYR A 110 1.34 6.66 -6.09
C TYR A 110 1.29 5.26 -6.66
N ASN A 111 2.46 4.73 -7.01
CA ASN A 111 2.63 3.33 -7.36
C ASN A 111 1.66 2.89 -8.47
N PHE A 112 1.39 3.75 -9.46
CA PHE A 112 0.50 3.40 -10.57
C PHE A 112 1.18 2.42 -11.52
N VAL A 113 0.45 1.35 -11.86
CA VAL A 113 0.85 0.26 -12.75
C VAL A 113 -0.21 0.17 -13.84
N TYR A 114 0.23 0.24 -15.10
CA TYR A 114 -0.66 0.11 -16.24
C TYR A 114 -1.04 -1.36 -16.44
N TRP A 115 -2.22 -1.60 -16.99
CA TRP A 115 -2.69 -2.97 -17.25
C TRP A 115 -1.75 -3.74 -18.18
N GLU A 116 -1.18 -3.06 -19.18
CA GLU A 116 -0.21 -3.60 -20.14
C GLU A 116 1.14 -3.98 -19.51
N ASP A 117 1.50 -3.37 -18.38
CA ASP A 117 2.76 -3.65 -17.68
C ASP A 117 2.67 -4.92 -16.82
N ILE A 118 1.45 -5.40 -16.53
CA ILE A 118 1.23 -6.58 -15.67
C ILE A 118 1.59 -7.84 -16.45
N THR A 119 2.57 -8.59 -15.95
CA THR A 119 3.05 -9.83 -16.58
C THR A 119 2.42 -11.08 -15.97
N ARG A 120 2.07 -11.02 -14.69
CA ARG A 120 1.40 -12.12 -13.96
C ARG A 120 0.47 -11.57 -12.90
N TRP A 121 -0.72 -12.14 -12.74
CA TRP A 121 -1.54 -11.95 -11.55
C TRP A 121 -2.26 -13.24 -11.15
N GLU A 122 -2.48 -13.38 -9.85
CA GLU A 122 -3.12 -14.55 -9.24
C GLU A 122 -3.76 -14.18 -7.90
N TRP A 123 -4.79 -14.92 -7.51
CA TRP A 123 -5.32 -14.86 -6.16
C TRP A 123 -4.51 -15.76 -5.23
N HIS A 124 -4.27 -15.31 -4.00
CA HIS A 124 -3.56 -16.12 -3.02
C HIS A 124 -4.38 -17.37 -2.66
N PRO A 125 -3.81 -18.59 -2.72
CA PRO A 125 -4.56 -19.84 -2.56
C PRO A 125 -5.22 -20.01 -1.19
N LYS A 126 -4.55 -19.54 -0.12
CA LYS A 126 -5.07 -19.59 1.27
C LYS A 126 -5.77 -18.30 1.73
N HIS A 127 -5.69 -17.21 0.97
CA HIS A 127 -6.17 -15.90 1.38
C HIS A 127 -7.01 -15.32 0.25
N PRO A 128 -8.32 -15.63 0.20
CA PRO A 128 -9.16 -15.41 -0.99
C PRO A 128 -9.31 -13.94 -1.41
N ASN A 129 -8.93 -13.01 -0.53
CA ASN A 129 -9.02 -11.57 -0.73
C ASN A 129 -7.67 -10.92 -1.09
N LEU A 130 -6.59 -11.70 -1.12
CA LEU A 130 -5.27 -11.19 -1.40
C LEU A 130 -4.91 -11.50 -2.86
N LEU A 131 -4.71 -10.45 -3.65
CA LEU A 131 -4.23 -10.52 -5.02
C LEU A 131 -2.71 -10.36 -5.04
N PHE A 132 -2.02 -11.19 -5.78
CA PHE A 132 -0.65 -10.96 -6.19
C PHE A 132 -0.60 -10.55 -7.65
N PHE A 133 0.18 -9.52 -7.94
CA PHE A 133 0.49 -9.17 -9.32
C PHE A 133 1.96 -8.77 -9.46
N THR A 134 2.51 -9.16 -10.59
CA THR A 134 3.88 -8.89 -11.01
C THR A 134 3.80 -8.03 -12.26
N PHE A 135 4.66 -7.02 -12.35
CA PHE A 135 4.70 -6.12 -13.48
C PHE A 135 6.14 -5.77 -13.84
N SER A 136 6.37 -5.49 -15.11
CA SER A 136 7.65 -4.96 -15.58
C SER A 136 7.60 -3.44 -15.50
N ASN A 137 8.51 -2.84 -14.74
CA ASN A 137 8.57 -1.38 -14.69
C ASN A 137 9.31 -0.81 -15.93
N LYS A 138 9.22 0.50 -16.15
CA LYS A 138 9.87 1.18 -17.30
C LYS A 138 11.39 1.00 -17.38
N LYS A 139 12.04 0.52 -16.32
CA LYS A 139 13.48 0.22 -16.27
C LYS A 139 13.78 -1.26 -16.58
N GLY A 140 12.75 -2.05 -16.90
CA GLY A 140 12.86 -3.49 -17.16
C GLY A 140 12.97 -4.36 -15.92
N ASN A 141 12.85 -3.78 -14.71
CA ASN A 141 12.87 -4.57 -13.49
C ASN A 141 11.49 -5.16 -13.23
N ILE A 142 11.48 -6.41 -12.79
CA ILE A 142 10.27 -7.14 -12.42
C ILE A 142 10.00 -6.88 -10.94
N ASP A 143 8.85 -6.28 -10.65
CA ASP A 143 8.39 -6.00 -9.29
C ASP A 143 7.10 -6.77 -9.01
N ARG A 144 6.98 -7.32 -7.78
CA ARG A 144 5.77 -7.99 -7.28
C ARG A 144 5.08 -7.13 -6.24
N ARG A 145 3.75 -7.11 -6.25
CA ARG A 145 2.93 -6.45 -5.25
C ARG A 145 1.73 -7.29 -4.85
N ASP A 146 1.26 -6.99 -3.65
CA ASP A 146 0.17 -7.65 -2.97
C ASP A 146 -0.93 -6.63 -2.65
N TRP A 147 -2.15 -6.96 -3.06
CA TRP A 147 -3.33 -6.14 -2.82
C TRP A 147 -4.39 -6.93 -2.06
N ASP A 148 -4.56 -6.57 -0.78
CA ASP A 148 -5.75 -6.90 0.00
C ASP A 148 -6.99 -6.17 -0.55
N ILE A 149 -7.98 -6.94 -1.01
CA ILE A 149 -9.21 -6.51 -1.66
C ILE A 149 -10.40 -6.93 -0.79
N PRO A 150 -11.27 -6.00 -0.37
CA PRO A 150 -12.45 -6.36 0.40
C PRO A 150 -13.33 -7.39 -0.34
N SER A 151 -13.87 -8.38 0.38
CA SER A 151 -14.75 -9.39 -0.21
C SER A 151 -15.92 -8.76 -0.98
N SER A 152 -16.43 -7.62 -0.51
CA SER A 152 -17.54 -6.88 -1.14
C SER A 152 -17.20 -6.23 -2.48
N ASP A 153 -15.92 -6.01 -2.77
CA ASP A 153 -15.46 -5.43 -4.02
C ASP A 153 -14.83 -6.48 -4.95
N LYS A 154 -14.67 -7.73 -4.48
CA LYS A 154 -13.89 -8.78 -5.16
C LYS A 154 -14.46 -9.14 -6.53
N GLU A 155 -15.75 -9.45 -6.61
CA GLU A 155 -16.39 -9.88 -7.86
C GLU A 155 -16.31 -8.80 -8.96
N ASN A 156 -16.59 -7.55 -8.59
CA ASN A 156 -16.47 -6.42 -9.50
C ASN A 156 -15.00 -6.22 -9.94
N PHE A 157 -14.06 -6.32 -9.01
CA PHE A 157 -12.64 -6.19 -9.34
C PHE A 157 -12.12 -7.31 -10.25
N GLU A 158 -12.59 -8.55 -10.03
CA GLU A 158 -12.27 -9.71 -10.86
C GLU A 158 -12.80 -9.54 -12.29
N SER A 159 -14.00 -8.98 -12.46
CA SER A 159 -14.51 -8.59 -13.78
C SER A 159 -13.58 -7.61 -14.51
N ILE A 160 -13.05 -6.62 -13.79
CA ILE A 160 -12.08 -5.66 -14.33
C ILE A 160 -10.77 -6.33 -14.71
N LEU A 161 -10.21 -7.18 -13.84
CA LEU A 161 -8.98 -7.93 -14.14
C LEU A 161 -9.15 -8.81 -15.39
N ASN A 162 -10.27 -9.51 -15.49
CA ASN A 162 -10.60 -10.33 -16.65
C ASN A 162 -10.83 -9.52 -17.94
N LYS A 163 -11.20 -8.25 -17.82
CA LYS A 163 -11.37 -7.37 -18.99
C LYS A 163 -10.04 -6.78 -19.47
N TYR A 164 -9.20 -6.30 -18.55
CA TYR A 164 -8.01 -5.50 -18.92
C TYR A 164 -6.68 -6.26 -18.79
N ALA A 165 -6.59 -7.27 -17.92
CA ALA A 165 -5.35 -7.97 -17.57
C ALA A 165 -5.42 -9.49 -17.76
N LYS A 166 -6.43 -10.02 -18.46
CA LYS A 166 -6.60 -11.48 -18.65
C LYS A 166 -5.40 -12.18 -19.27
N HIS A 167 -4.67 -11.49 -20.14
CA HIS A 167 -3.45 -11.99 -20.78
C HIS A 167 -2.35 -12.40 -19.78
N ALA A 168 -2.40 -11.87 -18.55
CA ALA A 168 -1.42 -12.09 -17.50
C ALA A 168 -1.96 -12.98 -16.36
N PHE A 169 -3.12 -13.62 -16.51
CA PHE A 169 -3.67 -14.47 -15.46
C PHE A 169 -2.88 -15.78 -15.31
N VAL A 170 -2.57 -16.18 -14.07
CA VAL A 170 -2.01 -17.49 -13.74
C VAL A 170 -2.89 -18.19 -12.71
N ASP A 171 -3.30 -19.41 -13.04
CA ASP A 171 -4.07 -20.25 -12.13
C ASP A 171 -3.15 -20.95 -11.12
N SER A 172 -3.12 -20.41 -9.90
CA SER A 172 -2.34 -20.95 -8.78
C SER A 172 -2.74 -22.37 -8.35
N THR A 173 -3.91 -22.88 -8.79
CA THR A 173 -4.32 -24.26 -8.52
C THR A 173 -3.68 -25.26 -9.48
N LEU A 174 -3.27 -24.83 -10.68
CA LEU A 174 -2.63 -25.67 -11.69
C LEU A 174 -1.10 -25.77 -11.51
N GLU A 175 -0.43 -24.74 -10.99
CA GLU A 175 1.02 -24.80 -10.72
C GLU A 175 1.39 -25.81 -9.61
N ASN A 176 0.47 -26.12 -8.68
CA ASN A 176 0.72 -27.12 -7.64
C ASN A 176 0.48 -28.57 -8.11
N MET A 177 -0.03 -28.79 -9.32
CA MET A 177 -0.25 -30.14 -9.86
C MET A 177 0.94 -30.71 -10.63
N ASN A 178 2.05 -29.98 -10.81
CA ASN A 178 3.17 -30.54 -11.56
C ASN A 178 4.58 -30.26 -11.01
N PRO A 179 5.02 -31.02 -9.98
CA PRO A 179 6.45 -31.17 -9.69
C PRO A 179 7.03 -32.52 -10.12
N ASN A 180 6.27 -33.47 -10.70
CA ASN A 180 6.75 -34.87 -10.77
C ASN A 180 6.29 -35.75 -11.96
N SER A 181 5.94 -35.20 -13.12
CA SER A 181 5.58 -36.02 -14.29
C SER A 181 6.60 -36.03 -15.43
N GLU A 182 7.91 -35.90 -15.18
CA GLU A 182 8.93 -36.19 -16.20
C GLU A 182 10.15 -36.88 -15.58
N LYS A 183 9.98 -38.15 -15.19
CA LYS A 183 11.03 -39.18 -15.29
C LYS A 183 10.36 -40.51 -15.61
N LYS A 184 10.34 -40.88 -16.88
CA LYS A 184 10.31 -42.26 -17.34
C LYS A 184 11.47 -42.46 -18.30
#